data_AF-A0A6M8FGA2-F1
#
_entry.id   AF-A0A6M8FGA2-F1
#
_cell.length_a   1.000
_cell.length_b   1.000
_cell.length_c   1.000
_cell.angle_alpha   90.00
_cell.angle_beta   90.00
_cell.angle_gamma   90.00
#
_symmetry.space_group_name_H-M   'P 1'
#
loop_
_entity.id
_entity.type
_entity.pdbx_description
1 polymer ?
#
loop_
_entity_poly.entity_id
_entity_poly.type
_entity_poly.pdbx_seq_one_letter_code
_entity_poly.pdbx_strand_id
1 'polypeptide(L)'
;MKHIVAEVVLLSNGCCIPSYTCFSDEKLDEVVSRTLLDLISEIYPPGDSHILSEFSELLKAAQESTYISKNLALSDFCINDKFVDLLPPRAPIKGVHIYNGNTEDEADFSYEQVWAAIRHWVLFAHAIEEHGMSAMLGKKHNIALPS
;
A
#
# COMPACT_ATOMS: atom_id res chain seq x y z
N MET A 1 3.16 18.55 3.03
CA MET A 1 2.46 17.76 1.97
C MET A 1 3.02 16.35 1.98
N LYS A 2 2.17 15.31 1.94
CA LYS A 2 2.64 13.92 1.96
C LYS A 2 3.07 13.47 0.57
N HIS A 3 4.21 12.81 0.46
CA HIS A 3 4.67 12.16 -0.77
C HIS A 3 5.11 10.73 -0.49
N ILE A 4 4.94 9.87 -1.49
CA ILE A 4 5.34 8.47 -1.44
C ILE A 4 6.60 8.31 -2.29
N VAL A 5 7.56 7.54 -1.78
CA VAL A 5 8.82 7.19 -2.43
C VAL A 5 8.88 5.68 -2.61
N ALA A 6 9.03 5.23 -3.85
CA ALA A 6 9.43 3.87 -4.18
C ALA A 6 10.87 3.87 -4.67
N GLU A 7 11.72 3.06 -4.05
CA GLU A 7 13.13 2.94 -4.43
C GLU A 7 13.68 1.55 -4.13
N VAL A 8 14.79 1.19 -4.77
CA VAL A 8 15.58 0.01 -4.37
C VAL A 8 16.67 0.49 -3.44
N VAL A 9 16.76 -0.12 -2.26
CA VAL A 9 17.78 0.16 -1.24
C VAL A 9 18.76 -1.01 -1.14
N LEU A 10 20.03 -0.69 -0.87
CA LEU A 10 21.07 -1.67 -0.61
C LEU A 10 21.19 -1.88 0.91
N LEU A 11 20.95 -3.10 1.36
CA LEU A 11 21.14 -3.50 2.74
C LEU A 11 22.63 -3.71 3.06
N SER A 12 22.98 -3.68 4.34
CA SER A 12 24.36 -3.87 4.83
C SER A 12 24.95 -5.23 4.48
N ASN A 13 24.11 -6.24 4.23
CA ASN A 13 24.51 -7.57 3.78
C ASN A 13 24.71 -7.67 2.24
N GLY A 14 24.57 -6.56 1.51
CA GLY A 14 24.71 -6.51 0.06
C GLY A 14 23.46 -6.87 -0.73
N CYS A 15 22.34 -7.22 -0.09
CA CYS A 15 21.08 -7.49 -0.77
C CYS A 15 20.39 -6.18 -1.17
N CYS A 16 19.88 -6.13 -2.40
CA CYS A 16 18.98 -5.07 -2.85
C CYS A 16 17.54 -5.46 -2.50
N ILE A 17 16.79 -4.54 -1.91
CA ILE A 17 15.35 -4.74 -1.66
C ILE A 17 14.55 -3.53 -2.16
N PRO A 18 13.33 -3.73 -2.67
CA PRO A 18 12.43 -2.62 -2.92
C PRO A 18 11.92 -2.07 -1.59
N SER A 19 11.74 -0.75 -1.50
CA SER A 19 11.26 -0.05 -0.33
C SER A 19 10.15 0.92 -0.72
N TYR A 20 9.13 1.02 0.14
CA TYR A 20 7.98 1.89 -0.10
C TYR A 20 7.65 2.71 1.13
N THR A 21 7.94 4.01 1.08
CA THR A 21 7.87 4.89 2.26
C THR A 21 7.15 6.20 1.96
N CYS A 22 6.54 6.78 2.99
CA CYS A 22 5.87 8.07 2.91
C CYS A 22 6.62 9.12 3.73
N PHE A 23 6.71 10.34 3.21
CA PHE A 23 7.29 11.47 3.92
C PHE A 23 6.29 12.61 4.01
N SER A 24 6.23 13.24 5.18
CA SER A 24 5.56 14.51 5.43
C SER A 24 6.58 15.54 5.85
N ASP A 25 6.75 16.59 5.05
CA ASP A 25 7.70 17.70 5.31
C ASP A 25 9.12 17.17 5.61
N GLU A 26 9.61 16.27 4.75
CA GLU A 26 10.92 15.59 4.81
C GLU A 26 11.11 14.62 5.99
N LYS A 27 10.09 14.43 6.83
CA LYS A 27 10.11 13.41 7.90
C LYS A 27 9.36 12.18 7.45
N LEU A 28 9.88 11.01 7.80
CA LEU A 28 9.20 9.74 7.57
C LEU A 28 7.85 9.75 8.29
N ASP A 29 6.78 9.51 7.54
CA ASP A 29 5.45 9.26 8.08
C ASP A 29 5.34 7.76 8.33
N GLU A 30 5.66 7.36 9.57
CA GLU A 30 5.71 5.95 9.96
C GLU A 30 4.35 5.27 9.82
N VAL A 31 3.26 5.97 10.19
CA VAL A 31 1.91 5.41 10.16
C VAL A 31 1.53 5.04 8.73
N VAL A 32 1.66 5.96 7.76
CA VAL A 32 1.33 5.65 6.35
C VAL A 32 2.27 4.59 5.78
N SER A 33 3.56 4.67 6.12
CA SER A 33 4.57 3.73 5.63
C SER A 33 4.30 2.31 6.12
N ARG A 34 4.01 2.14 7.41
CA ARG A 34 3.81 0.84 8.06
C ARG A 34 2.39 0.27 7.92
N THR A 35 1.43 1.07 7.47
CA THR A 35 0.08 0.60 7.15
C THR A 35 -0.09 0.42 5.65
N LEU A 36 -0.52 1.47 4.94
CA LEU A 36 -0.89 1.44 3.53
C LEU A 36 0.24 0.93 2.62
N LEU A 37 1.45 1.47 2.78
CA LEU A 37 2.53 1.18 1.84
C LEU A 37 3.13 -0.21 2.07
N ASP A 38 3.32 -0.61 3.33
CA ASP A 38 3.76 -1.95 3.70
C ASP A 38 2.76 -3.00 3.19
N LEU A 39 1.45 -2.81 3.46
CA LEU A 39 0.37 -3.64 2.91
C LEU A 39 0.48 -3.79 1.38
N ILE A 40 0.59 -2.68 0.65
CA ILE A 40 0.66 -2.69 -0.82
C ILE A 40 1.90 -3.43 -1.33
N SER A 41 3.04 -3.27 -0.64
CA SER A 41 4.27 -3.95 -1.02
C SER A 41 4.22 -5.46 -0.82
N GLU A 42 3.38 -5.93 0.13
CA GLU A 42 3.21 -7.34 0.45
C GLU A 42 2.13 -8.03 -0.40
N ILE A 43 1.06 -7.34 -0.80
CA ILE A 43 0.05 -7.90 -1.73
C ILE A 43 0.56 -8.00 -3.17
N TYR A 44 1.62 -7.25 -3.51
CA TYR A 44 2.20 -7.22 -4.84
C TYR A 44 3.72 -7.16 -4.78
N PRO A 45 4.39 -8.21 -4.28
CA PRO A 45 5.84 -8.26 -4.38
C PRO A 45 6.20 -8.38 -5.88
N PRO A 46 7.30 -7.75 -6.34
CA PRO A 46 7.73 -7.87 -7.74
C PRO A 46 7.81 -9.34 -8.16
N GLY A 47 7.12 -9.69 -9.25
CA GLY A 47 7.01 -11.05 -9.78
C GLY A 47 5.77 -11.84 -9.34
N ASP A 48 4.88 -11.30 -8.50
CA ASP A 48 3.66 -12.00 -8.07
C ASP A 48 2.41 -11.09 -7.98
N SER A 49 1.37 -11.42 -8.74
CA SER A 49 0.17 -10.60 -8.94
C SER A 49 -1.13 -11.12 -8.34
N HIS A 50 -1.15 -12.35 -7.80
CA HIS A 50 -2.43 -13.00 -7.50
C HIS A 50 -3.22 -12.30 -6.39
N ILE A 51 -2.54 -11.88 -5.32
CA ILE A 51 -3.18 -11.24 -4.15
C ILE A 51 -3.70 -9.84 -4.50
N LEU A 52 -2.96 -9.08 -5.32
CA LEU A 52 -3.36 -7.75 -5.75
C LEU A 52 -4.72 -7.76 -6.47
N SER A 53 -5.00 -8.79 -7.27
CA SER A 53 -6.29 -8.91 -7.97
C SER A 53 -7.45 -9.06 -7.00
N GLU A 54 -7.33 -9.96 -6.01
CA GLU A 54 -8.37 -10.17 -4.99
C GLU A 54 -8.62 -8.88 -4.19
N PHE A 55 -7.55 -8.22 -3.73
CA PHE A 55 -7.67 -6.97 -3.00
C PHE A 55 -8.30 -5.85 -3.85
N SER A 56 -7.92 -5.76 -5.12
CA SER A 56 -8.46 -4.76 -6.05
C SER A 56 -9.95 -4.95 -6.33
N GLU A 57 -10.41 -6.19 -6.44
CA GLU A 57 -11.83 -6.52 -6.60
C GLU A 57 -12.65 -6.13 -5.37
N LEU A 58 -12.14 -6.41 -4.16
CA LEU A 58 -12.75 -6.00 -2.90
C LEU A 58 -12.86 -4.47 -2.79
N LEU A 59 -11.76 -3.76 -3.04
CA LEU A 59 -11.74 -2.29 -3.03
C LEU A 59 -12.77 -1.70 -4.01
N LYS A 60 -12.84 -2.26 -5.23
CA LYS A 60 -13.78 -1.81 -6.26
C LYS A 60 -15.23 -2.03 -5.83
N ALA A 61 -15.56 -3.22 -5.33
CA ALA A 61 -16.91 -3.52 -4.83
C ALA A 61 -17.32 -2.58 -3.68
N ALA A 62 -16.39 -2.27 -2.78
CA ALA A 62 -16.64 -1.39 -1.65
C ALA A 62 -16.84 0.07 -2.11
N GLN A 63 -15.98 0.54 -3.02
CA GLN A 63 -16.12 1.85 -3.65
C GLN A 63 -17.45 2.00 -4.43
N GLU A 64 -17.92 0.93 -5.07
CA GLU A 64 -19.19 0.88 -5.80
C GLU A 64 -20.41 0.64 -4.88
N SER A 65 -20.21 0.54 -3.56
CA SER A 65 -21.26 0.23 -2.58
C SER A 65 -21.97 -1.12 -2.81
N THR A 66 -21.33 -2.06 -3.51
CA THR A 66 -21.86 -3.41 -3.77
C THR A 66 -21.25 -4.45 -2.84
N TYR A 67 -20.19 -4.09 -2.12
CA TYR A 67 -19.58 -4.93 -1.11
C TYR A 67 -20.49 -5.15 0.11
N ILE A 68 -20.54 -6.41 0.55
CA ILE A 68 -21.18 -6.80 1.81
C ILE A 68 -20.15 -7.63 2.56
N SER A 69 -19.75 -7.16 3.75
CA SER A 69 -18.82 -7.90 4.60
C SER A 69 -19.38 -9.28 4.92
N LYS A 70 -18.54 -10.31 4.77
CA LYS A 70 -18.92 -11.71 5.03
C LYS A 70 -19.09 -11.97 6.52
N ASN A 71 -18.33 -11.26 7.36
CA ASN A 71 -18.39 -11.39 8.81
C ASN A 71 -17.98 -10.07 9.46
N LEU A 72 -18.92 -9.37 10.10
CA LEU A 72 -18.69 -8.09 10.77
C LEU A 72 -17.75 -8.16 11.98
N ALA A 73 -17.40 -9.37 12.46
CA ALA A 73 -16.45 -9.55 13.55
C ALA A 73 -15.00 -9.76 13.08
N LEU A 74 -14.76 -9.82 11.77
CA LEU A 74 -13.45 -10.03 11.17
C LEU A 74 -13.17 -8.93 10.14
N SER A 75 -11.90 -8.67 9.91
CA SER A 75 -11.49 -7.77 8.84
C SER A 75 -11.79 -8.33 7.46
N ASP A 76 -12.06 -7.42 6.53
CA ASP A 76 -12.49 -7.74 5.18
C ASP A 76 -11.35 -8.28 4.32
N PHE A 77 -10.11 -7.93 4.65
CA PHE A 77 -8.89 -8.46 4.06
C PHE A 77 -7.74 -8.50 5.08
N CYS A 78 -6.80 -9.44 4.95
CA CYS A 78 -5.63 -9.53 5.82
C CYS A 78 -4.43 -10.16 5.09
N ILE A 79 -3.23 -9.61 5.33
CA ILE A 79 -1.95 -10.19 4.92
C ILE A 79 -0.86 -9.83 5.93
N ASN A 80 -0.07 -10.81 6.39
CA ASN A 80 1.04 -10.66 7.36
C ASN A 80 0.75 -9.66 8.51
N ASP A 81 -0.40 -9.84 9.17
CA ASP A 81 -0.87 -9.02 10.29
C ASP A 81 -1.24 -7.57 9.93
N LYS A 82 -1.42 -7.25 8.64
CA LYS A 82 -2.06 -6.02 8.18
C LYS A 82 -3.51 -6.33 7.86
N PHE A 83 -4.40 -5.69 8.60
CA PHE A 83 -5.83 -5.91 8.54
C PHE A 83 -6.47 -4.73 7.83
N VAL A 84 -7.44 -5.00 6.96
CA VAL A 84 -8.16 -3.98 6.21
C VAL A 84 -9.66 -4.14 6.44
N ASP A 85 -10.28 -3.06 6.91
CA ASP A 85 -11.73 -2.94 7.03
C ASP A 85 -12.24 -1.96 5.99
N LEU A 86 -13.17 -2.41 5.16
CA LEU A 86 -13.79 -1.64 4.10
C LEU A 86 -15.11 -1.06 4.63
N LEU A 87 -15.05 0.21 5.02
CA LEU A 87 -16.24 0.89 5.52
C LEU A 87 -17.19 1.21 4.35
N PRO A 88 -18.50 0.89 4.45
CA PRO A 88 -19.45 1.31 3.44
C PRO A 88 -19.43 2.85 3.33
N PRO A 89 -19.59 3.43 2.13
CA PRO A 89 -19.35 4.86 1.86
C PRO A 89 -20.40 5.83 2.44
N ARG A 90 -20.95 5.55 3.63
CA ARG A 90 -21.91 6.39 4.36
C ARG A 90 -21.28 7.39 5.32
N ALA A 91 -19.95 7.42 5.44
CA ALA A 91 -19.22 8.40 6.24
C ALA A 91 -18.37 9.31 5.32
N PRO A 92 -18.16 10.59 5.68
CA PRO A 92 -17.43 11.51 4.82
C PRO A 92 -15.95 11.12 4.74
N ILE A 93 -15.53 10.69 3.55
CA ILE A 93 -14.18 10.78 2.96
C ILE A 93 -13.19 9.64 3.26
N LYS A 94 -13.45 8.71 4.19
CA LYS A 94 -12.52 7.58 4.43
C LYS A 94 -13.25 6.22 4.40
N GLY A 95 -12.90 5.39 3.42
CA GLY A 95 -13.58 4.13 3.11
C GLY A 95 -12.73 2.87 3.32
N VAL A 96 -11.46 3.05 3.67
CA VAL A 96 -10.51 1.96 3.91
C VAL A 96 -9.79 2.24 5.21
N HIS A 97 -10.03 1.43 6.23
CA HIS A 97 -9.28 1.45 7.47
C HIS A 97 -8.22 0.36 7.41
N ILE A 98 -6.98 0.68 7.78
CA ILE A 98 -5.86 -0.27 7.79
C ILE A 98 -5.19 -0.22 9.15
N TYR A 99 -5.00 -1.39 9.77
CA TYR A 99 -4.29 -1.57 11.03
C TYR A 99 -3.14 -2.58 10.86
N ASN A 100 -1.98 -2.29 11.45
CA ASN A 100 -0.82 -3.18 11.49
C ASN A 100 -0.65 -3.79 12.89
N GLY A 101 -0.91 -5.09 12.98
CA GLY A 101 -0.80 -5.90 14.19
C GLY A 101 0.60 -6.02 14.79
N ASN A 102 1.64 -5.63 14.05
CA ASN A 102 3.02 -5.66 14.52
C ASN A 102 3.47 -4.37 15.22
N THR A 103 2.80 -3.23 14.98
CA THR A 103 3.29 -1.91 15.40
C THR A 103 2.26 -1.03 16.10
N GLU A 104 1.03 -1.52 16.31
CA GLU A 104 -0.12 -0.73 16.82
C GLU A 104 -0.51 0.46 15.93
N ASP A 105 0.08 0.58 14.73
CA ASP A 105 -0.21 1.65 13.78
C ASP A 105 -1.55 1.40 13.08
N GLU A 106 -2.44 2.40 13.08
CA GLU A 106 -3.70 2.38 12.35
C GLU A 106 -3.97 3.71 11.65
N ALA A 107 -4.60 3.64 10.48
CA ALA A 107 -5.00 4.82 9.74
C ALA A 107 -6.17 4.56 8.78
N ASP A 108 -6.95 5.62 8.59
CA ASP A 108 -8.02 5.65 7.62
C ASP A 108 -7.57 6.36 6.33
N PHE A 109 -7.91 5.75 5.20
CA PHE A 109 -7.59 6.22 3.86
C PHE A 109 -8.83 6.36 2.99
N SER A 110 -8.75 7.29 2.02
CA SER A 110 -9.71 7.34 0.92
C SER A 110 -9.37 6.27 -0.13
N TYR A 111 -10.36 5.80 -0.90
CA TYR A 111 -10.09 4.91 -2.03
C TYR A 111 -9.10 5.52 -3.03
N GLU A 112 -9.13 6.85 -3.21
CA GLU A 112 -8.21 7.55 -4.09
C GLU A 112 -6.76 7.41 -3.62
N GLN A 113 -6.51 7.56 -2.32
CA GLN A 113 -5.19 7.35 -1.71
C GLN A 113 -4.69 5.93 -1.93
N VAL A 114 -5.54 4.94 -1.70
CA VAL A 114 -5.20 3.52 -1.87
C VAL A 114 -4.88 3.21 -3.33
N TRP A 115 -5.73 3.64 -4.27
CA TRP A 115 -5.51 3.42 -5.70
C TRP A 115 -4.28 4.16 -6.24
N ALA A 116 -4.00 5.36 -5.75
CA ALA A 116 -2.79 6.09 -6.13
C ALA A 116 -1.53 5.34 -5.70
N ALA A 117 -1.50 4.83 -4.47
CA ALA A 117 -0.39 4.05 -3.94
C ALA A 117 -0.24 2.71 -4.67
N ILE A 118 -1.34 2.00 -4.99
CA ILE A 118 -1.30 0.76 -5.79
C ILE A 118 -0.71 1.02 -7.17
N ARG A 119 -1.23 1.99 -7.92
CA ARG A 119 -0.75 2.29 -9.28
C ARG A 119 0.73 2.62 -9.31
N HIS A 120 1.18 3.43 -8.35
CA HIS A 120 2.58 3.81 -8.26
C HIS A 120 3.48 2.61 -7.95
N TRP A 121 3.09 1.75 -7.02
CA TRP A 121 3.84 0.53 -6.71
C TRP A 121 3.88 -0.45 -7.89
N VAL A 122 2.76 -0.67 -8.58
CA VAL A 122 2.70 -1.56 -9.75
C VAL A 122 3.65 -1.09 -10.85
N LEU A 123 3.68 0.20 -11.15
CA LEU A 123 4.61 0.77 -12.14
C LEU A 123 6.07 0.57 -11.71
N PHE A 124 6.36 0.75 -10.43
CA PHE A 124 7.71 0.55 -9.89
C PHE A 124 8.13 -0.92 -9.90
N ALA A 125 7.24 -1.83 -9.52
CA ALA A 125 7.46 -3.27 -9.55
C ALA A 125 7.70 -3.77 -10.98
N HIS A 126 6.91 -3.33 -11.96
CA HIS A 126 7.19 -3.63 -13.37
C HIS A 126 8.55 -3.10 -13.82
N ALA A 127 8.96 -1.89 -13.40
CA ALA A 127 10.29 -1.37 -13.73
C ALA A 127 11.42 -2.23 -13.11
N ILE A 128 11.20 -2.80 -11.92
CA ILE A 128 12.13 -3.77 -11.32
C ILE A 128 12.17 -5.07 -12.13
N GLU A 129 11.02 -5.58 -12.58
CA GLU A 129 10.96 -6.80 -13.40
C GLU A 129 11.65 -6.61 -14.76
N GLU A 130 11.49 -5.45 -15.38
CA GLU A 130 12.07 -5.13 -16.69
C GLU A 130 13.59 -4.86 -16.64
N HIS A 131 14.07 -4.20 -15.59
CA HIS A 131 15.45 -3.71 -15.53
C HIS A 131 16.32 -4.41 -14.48
N GLY A 132 15.71 -5.14 -13.56
CA GLY A 132 16.37 -5.72 -12.39
C GLY A 132 16.66 -4.71 -11.29
N MET A 133 16.71 -5.18 -10.04
CA MET A 133 16.92 -4.34 -8.85
C MET A 133 18.24 -3.56 -8.90
N SER A 134 19.33 -4.15 -9.40
CA SER A 134 20.64 -3.48 -9.48
C SER A 134 20.63 -2.24 -10.37
N ALA A 135 19.85 -2.26 -11.46
CA ALA A 135 19.70 -1.10 -12.34
C ALA A 135 18.78 -0.02 -11.75
N MET A 136 17.95 -0.39 -10.79
CA MET A 136 17.01 0.49 -10.08
C MET A 136 17.61 1.07 -8.79
N LEU A 137 18.75 0.56 -8.33
CA LEU A 137 19.40 1.00 -7.09
C LEU A 137 19.69 2.52 -7.11
N GLY A 138 19.24 3.22 -6.07
CA GLY A 138 19.42 4.67 -5.91
C GLY A 138 18.50 5.55 -6.77
N LYS A 139 17.61 4.95 -7.58
CA LYS A 139 16.56 5.69 -8.31
C LYS A 139 15.32 5.81 -7.44
N LYS A 140 14.86 7.05 -7.23
CA LYS A 140 13.65 7.36 -6.46
C LYS A 140 12.49 7.69 -7.40
N HIS A 141 11.39 6.97 -7.23
CA HIS A 141 10.11 7.22 -7.90
C HIS A 141 9.17 7.86 -6.90
N ASN A 142 8.70 9.07 -7.18
CA ASN A 142 7.96 9.89 -6.23
C ASN A 142 6.59 10.26 -6.76
N ILE A 143 5.57 10.20 -5.91
CA ILE A 143 4.25 10.78 -6.17
C ILE A 143 3.76 11.56 -4.95
N ALA A 144 2.89 12.55 -5.15
CA ALA A 144 2.13 13.14 -4.05
C ALA A 144 1.03 12.16 -3.62
N LEU A 145 0.81 12.02 -2.31
CA LEU A 145 -0.35 11.30 -1.81
C LEU A 145 -1.55 12.25 -1.85
N PRO A 146 -2.68 11.88 -2.50
CA PRO A 146 -3.89 12.70 -2.52
C PRO A 146 -4.36 13.05 -1.09
N SER A 147 -4.94 14.24 -0.93
CA SER A 147 -5.45 14.74 0.36
C SER A 147 -6.83 14.18 0.70
#